data_AF-A0ABD5Z3Y1-F1
#
_entry.id   AF-A0ABD5Z3Y1-F1
#
_cell.length_a   1.000
_cell.length_b   1.000
_cell.length_c   1.000
_cell.angle_alpha   90.00
_cell.angle_beta   90.00
_cell.angle_gamma   90.00
#
_symmetry.space_group_name_H-M   'P 1'
#
loop_
_entity.id
_entity.type
_entity.pdbx_description
1 polymer ?
#
loop_
_entity_poly.entity_id
_entity_poly.type
_entity_poly.pdbx_seq_one_letter_code
_entity_poly.pdbx_strand_id
1 'polypeptide(L)'
;MALESTLDVEVTDETVEFTLRVRNAGDGPVDLQFRSGKRMDVAVEHAETGEMVWRWSEGRMFTQVLDTRTLEPGEETAYEVTWESPSPGSYRARATLAADRDVAAEATFSVP
;
A
#
# COMPACT_ATOMS: atom_id res chain seq x y z
N MET A 1 11.24 15.53 -2.36
CA MET A 1 9.81 15.17 -2.51
C MET A 1 9.12 15.53 -1.21
N ALA A 2 7.89 16.04 -1.24
CA ALA A 2 7.19 16.43 -0.02
C ALA A 2 6.54 15.24 0.71
N LEU A 3 6.28 14.13 0.01
CA LEU A 3 5.72 12.92 0.60
C LEU A 3 6.81 11.85 0.73
N GLU A 4 6.87 11.25 1.91
CA GLU A 4 7.65 10.04 2.20
C GLU A 4 6.68 8.88 2.41
N SER A 5 7.12 7.66 2.05
CA SER A 5 6.30 6.47 2.24
C SER A 5 7.11 5.26 2.67
N THR A 6 6.54 4.47 3.57
CA THR A 6 7.09 3.19 4.03
C THR A 6 6.02 2.11 3.97
N LEU A 7 6.45 0.88 3.71
CA LEU A 7 5.59 -0.30 3.74
C LEU A 7 6.06 -1.20 4.86
N ASP A 8 5.26 -1.28 5.92
CA ASP A 8 5.45 -2.28 6.97
C ASP A 8 4.73 -3.58 6.57
N VAL A 9 5.34 -4.73 6.88
CA VAL A 9 4.80 -6.05 6.57
C VAL A 9 4.85 -6.91 7.82
N GLU A 10 3.70 -7.40 8.25
CA GLU A 10 3.55 -8.29 9.39
C GLU A 10 3.09 -9.66 8.90
N VAL A 11 3.88 -10.70 9.16
CA VAL A 11 3.63 -12.06 8.67
C VAL A 11 3.23 -12.95 9.83
N THR A 12 2.12 -13.66 9.65
CA THR A 12 1.65 -14.75 10.52
C THR A 12 1.53 -16.05 9.71
N ASP A 13 1.21 -17.16 10.38
CA ASP A 13 0.98 -18.44 9.71
C ASP A 13 -0.26 -18.43 8.77
N GLU A 14 -1.20 -17.51 8.99
CA GLU A 14 -2.48 -17.48 8.28
C GLU A 14 -2.65 -16.26 7.39
N THR A 15 -1.93 -15.17 7.67
CA THR A 15 -2.12 -13.87 7.00
C THR A 15 -0.81 -13.09 6.87
N VAL A 16 -0.75 -12.23 5.86
CA VAL A 16 0.25 -11.17 5.74
C VAL A 16 -0.49 -9.83 5.74
N GLU A 17 -0.19 -8.97 6.71
CA GLU A 17 -0.71 -7.61 6.79
C GLU A 17 0.29 -6.62 6.21
N PHE A 18 -0.22 -5.69 5.41
CA PHE A 18 0.54 -4.65 4.75
C PHE A 18 0.04 -3.28 5.19
N THR A 19 0.94 -2.46 5.73
CA THR A 19 0.63 -1.11 6.19
C THR A 19 1.46 -0.09 5.42
N LEU A 20 0.81 0.63 4.50
CA LEU A 20 1.43 1.74 3.78
C LEU A 20 1.27 3.03 4.60
N ARG A 21 2.38 3.57 5.08
CA ARG A 21 2.42 4.88 5.72
C ARG A 21 2.83 5.93 4.70
N VAL A 22 2.15 7.07 4.73
CA VAL A 22 2.45 8.22 3.88
C VAL A 22 2.53 9.45 4.76
N ARG A 23 3.70 10.08 4.80
CA ARG A 23 4.01 11.24 5.63
C ARG A 23 4.29 12.45 4.75
N ASN A 24 3.72 13.60 5.12
CA ASN A 24 4.13 14.88 4.55
C ASN A 24 5.39 15.39 5.28
N ALA A 25 6.54 15.27 4.63
CA ALA A 25 7.83 15.76 5.10
C ALA A 25 8.19 17.16 4.57
N GLY A 26 7.29 17.79 3.81
CA GLY A 26 7.44 19.15 3.33
C GLY A 26 6.95 20.20 4.32
N ASP A 27 7.17 21.47 3.99
CA ASP A 27 6.82 22.63 4.83
C ASP A 27 5.41 23.19 4.55
N GLY A 28 4.64 22.57 3.65
CA GLY A 28 3.29 23.01 3.27
C GLY A 28 2.29 21.86 3.19
N PRO A 29 0.98 22.13 3.29
CA PRO A 29 -0.05 21.10 3.22
C PRO A 29 -0.06 20.42 1.85
N VAL A 30 -0.36 19.11 1.84
CA VAL A 30 -0.44 18.30 0.63
C VAL A 30 -1.80 17.62 0.55
N ASP A 31 -2.53 17.90 -0.52
CA ASP A 31 -3.77 17.19 -0.83
C ASP A 31 -3.50 15.87 -1.55
N LEU A 32 -4.16 14.82 -1.07
CA LEU A 32 -4.29 13.49 -1.66
C LEU A 32 -5.72 13.34 -2.19
N GLN A 33 -5.89 13.33 -3.52
CA GLN A 33 -7.20 13.19 -4.15
C GLN A 33 -7.43 11.75 -4.63
N PHE A 34 -8.43 11.09 -4.04
CA PHE A 34 -8.86 9.74 -4.41
C PHE A 34 -10.01 9.80 -5.40
N ARG A 35 -9.90 9.01 -6.47
CA ARG A 35 -10.92 8.94 -7.53
C ARG A 35 -11.98 7.84 -7.32
N SER A 36 -11.86 7.09 -6.24
CA SER A 36 -12.79 6.02 -5.86
C SER A 36 -12.63 5.71 -4.37
N GLY A 37 -13.43 4.79 -3.84
CA GLY A 37 -13.25 4.24 -2.50
C GLY A 37 -11.95 3.44 -2.30
N LYS A 38 -11.17 3.19 -3.36
CA LYS A 38 -9.84 2.55 -3.27
C LYS A 38 -8.85 3.53 -2.64
N ARG A 39 -8.23 3.15 -1.53
CA ARG A 39 -7.22 3.97 -0.83
C ARG A 39 -5.79 3.63 -1.20
N MET A 40 -5.50 2.34 -1.33
CA MET A 40 -4.23 1.85 -1.85
C MET A 40 -4.45 0.57 -2.66
N ASP A 41 -3.36 0.09 -3.27
CA ASP A 41 -3.27 -1.23 -3.87
C ASP A 41 -1.97 -1.88 -3.43
N VAL A 42 -1.98 -3.19 -3.24
CA VAL A 42 -0.77 -3.95 -2.99
C VAL A 42 -0.68 -5.03 -4.04
N ALA A 43 0.45 -5.09 -4.74
CA ALA A 43 0.80 -6.18 -5.63
C ALA A 43 1.94 -6.97 -4.99
N VAL A 44 1.83 -8.29 -4.98
CA VAL A 44 2.83 -9.21 -4.44
C VAL A 44 3.33 -10.09 -5.57
N GLU A 45 4.65 -10.18 -5.68
CA GLU A 45 5.35 -10.99 -6.66
C GLU A 45 6.28 -11.96 -5.94
N HIS A 46 6.47 -13.15 -6.51
CA HIS A 46 7.47 -14.08 -6.03
C HIS A 46 8.87 -13.47 -6.21
N ALA A 47 9.67 -13.42 -5.15
CA ALA A 47 10.92 -12.65 -5.14
C ALA A 47 11.97 -13.18 -6.13
N GLU A 48 11.95 -14.48 -6.41
CA GLU A 48 12.91 -15.13 -7.30
C GLU A 48 12.49 -15.12 -8.77
N THR A 49 11.19 -15.31 -9.04
CA THR A 49 10.69 -15.48 -10.41
C THR A 49 10.09 -14.20 -10.98
N GLY A 50 9.72 -13.25 -10.12
CA GLY A 50 8.98 -12.04 -10.50
C GLY A 50 7.54 -12.31 -10.92
N GLU A 51 7.02 -13.53 -10.70
CA GLU A 51 5.64 -13.86 -11.02
C GLU A 51 4.69 -13.17 -10.04
N MET A 52 3.66 -12.50 -10.55
CA MET A 52 2.61 -11.91 -9.72
C MET A 52 1.77 -13.02 -9.08
N VAL A 53 1.81 -13.09 -7.75
CA VAL A 53 1.11 -14.12 -6.97
C VAL A 53 -0.20 -13.62 -6.39
N TRP A 54 -0.30 -12.32 -6.11
CA TRP A 54 -1.48 -11.73 -5.51
C TRP A 54 -1.55 -10.23 -5.78
N ARG A 55 -2.76 -9.71 -5.90
CA ARG A 55 -3.03 -8.27 -5.95
C ARG A 55 -4.28 -7.95 -5.16
N TRP A 56 -4.18 -7.05 -4.20
CA TRP A 56 -5.28 -6.73 -3.29
C TRP A 56 -6.56 -6.33 -4.02
N SER A 57 -6.45 -5.47 -5.04
CA SER A 57 -7.62 -4.99 -5.77
C SER A 57 -8.21 -5.97 -6.79
N GLU A 58 -7.58 -7.12 -7.03
CA GLU A 58 -8.12 -8.11 -7.95
C GLU A 58 -9.47 -8.64 -7.45
N GLY A 59 -10.48 -8.64 -8.33
CA GLY A 59 -11.84 -9.06 -7.99
C GLY A 59 -12.63 -8.12 -7.08
N ARG A 60 -12.03 -7.01 -6.60
CA ARG A 60 -12.72 -6.03 -5.73
C ARG A 60 -13.39 -4.93 -6.54
N MET A 61 -14.59 -4.54 -6.12
CA MET A 61 -15.29 -3.37 -6.65
C MET A 61 -15.15 -2.19 -5.68
N PHE A 62 -14.95 -1.00 -6.24
CA PHE A 62 -14.80 0.23 -5.46
C PHE A 62 -15.86 1.24 -5.88
N THR A 63 -16.48 1.90 -4.91
CA THR A 63 -17.43 2.98 -5.17
C THR A 63 -16.75 4.13 -5.90
N GLN A 64 -17.45 4.74 -6.85
CA GLN A 64 -16.93 5.88 -7.62
C GLN A 64 -17.21 7.18 -6.86
N VAL A 65 -16.55 7.35 -5.71
CA VAL A 65 -16.62 8.54 -4.87
C VAL A 65 -15.30 9.31 -4.95
N LEU A 66 -15.40 10.63 -5.15
CA LEU A 66 -14.27 11.53 -5.04
C LEU A 66 -14.07 11.91 -3.58
N ASP A 67 -12.85 11.79 -3.09
CA ASP A 67 -12.50 12.12 -1.72
C ASP A 67 -11.14 12.80 -1.68
N THR A 68 -11.01 13.82 -0.84
CA THR A 68 -9.75 14.55 -0.67
C THR A 68 -9.33 14.48 0.77
N ARG A 69 -8.08 14.07 1.00
CA ARG A 69 -7.43 14.15 2.31
C ARG A 69 -6.27 15.11 2.24
N THR A 70 -6.29 16.14 3.07
CA THR A 70 -5.16 17.05 3.27
C THR A 70 -4.25 16.49 4.37
N LEU A 71 -2.95 16.41 4.11
CA LEU A 71 -1.92 16.15 5.11
C LEU A 71 -1.18 17.46 5.42
N GLU A 72 -1.29 17.92 6.66
CA GLU A 72 -0.50 19.06 7.14
C GLU A 72 1.01 18.71 7.21
N PRO A 73 1.91 19.72 7.28
CA PRO A 73 3.34 19.48 7.47
C PRO A 73 3.62 18.58 8.67
N GLY A 74 4.31 17.47 8.44
CA GLY A 74 4.63 16.45 9.45
C GLY A 74 3.49 15.48 9.78
N GLU A 75 2.30 15.62 9.17
CA GLU A 75 1.20 14.68 9.33
C GLU A 75 1.46 13.38 8.56
N GLU A 76 0.97 12.27 9.11
CA GLU A 76 1.05 10.94 8.53
C GLU A 76 -0.35 10.32 8.45
N THR A 77 -0.56 9.53 7.40
CA THR A 77 -1.70 8.62 7.28
C THR A 77 -1.20 7.20 7.01
N ALA A 78 -1.93 6.21 7.50
CA ALA A 78 -1.67 4.80 7.21
C ALA A 78 -2.88 4.17 6.52
N TYR A 79 -2.61 3.17 5.68
CA TYR A 79 -3.62 2.34 5.03
C TYR A 79 -3.20 0.87 5.16
N GLU A 80 -4.15 0.02 5.51
CA GLU A 80 -3.91 -1.38 5.84
C GLU A 80 -4.68 -2.30 4.89
N VAL A 81 -4.01 -3.37 4.45
CA VAL A 81 -4.67 -4.49 3.73
C VAL A 81 -4.07 -5.82 4.17
N THR A 82 -4.89 -6.86 4.11
CA THR A 82 -4.50 -8.22 4.50
C THR A 82 -4.53 -9.14 3.30
N TRP A 83 -3.50 -9.97 3.16
CA TRP A 83 -3.45 -11.13 2.27
C TRP A 83 -3.66 -12.40 3.11
N GLU A 84 -4.76 -13.09 2.86
CA GLU A 84 -5.16 -14.30 3.59
C GLU A 84 -4.60 -15.57 2.93
N SER A 85 -4.21 -16.54 3.76
CA SER A 85 -3.72 -17.86 3.37
C SER A 85 -2.57 -17.81 2.34
N PRO A 86 -1.48 -17.06 2.60
CA PRO A 86 -0.32 -17.05 1.72
C PRO A 86 0.36 -18.41 1.71
N SER A 87 0.91 -18.80 0.56
CA SER A 87 1.77 -19.99 0.50
C SER A 87 3.17 -19.67 1.06
N PRO A 88 3.86 -20.62 1.70
CA PRO A 88 5.25 -20.44 2.10
C PRO A 88 6.14 -20.01 0.93
N GLY A 89 7.07 -19.09 1.17
CA GLY A 89 7.92 -18.57 0.11
C GLY A 89 8.49 -17.19 0.40
N SER A 90 9.30 -16.68 -0.54
CA SER A 90 9.85 -15.32 -0.47
C SER A 90 9.20 -14.43 -1.51
N TYR A 91 8.77 -13.26 -1.07
CA TYR A 91 7.93 -12.36 -1.86
C TYR A 91 8.42 -10.91 -1.79
N ARG A 92 8.06 -10.15 -2.82
CA ARG A 92 8.19 -8.70 -2.86
C ARG A 92 6.80 -8.09 -2.98
N ALA A 93 6.44 -7.25 -2.03
CA ALA A 93 5.25 -6.43 -2.09
C ALA A 93 5.58 -5.03 -2.60
N ARG A 94 4.70 -4.49 -3.44
CA ARG A 94 4.66 -3.08 -3.83
C ARG A 94 3.30 -2.51 -3.47
N ALA A 95 3.29 -1.60 -2.50
CA ALA A 95 2.11 -0.83 -2.14
C ALA A 95 2.12 0.49 -2.93
N THR A 96 0.98 0.86 -3.51
CA THR A 96 0.78 2.10 -4.26
C THR A 96 -0.43 2.83 -3.70
N LEU A 97 -0.27 4.12 -3.37
CA LEU A 97 -1.37 4.97 -2.95
C LEU A 97 -2.30 5.25 -4.14
N ALA A 98 -3.61 5.10 -3.97
CA ALA A 98 -4.59 5.30 -5.04
C ALA A 98 -5.06 6.77 -5.17
N ALA A 99 -4.17 7.71 -4.84
CA ALA A 99 -4.40 9.15 -4.95
C ALA A 99 -3.83 9.70 -6.28
N ASP A 100 -4.04 10.99 -6.54
CA ASP A 100 -3.45 11.74 -7.65
C ASP A 100 -1.93 12.02 -7.50
N ARG A 101 -1.30 11.42 -6.48
CA ARG A 101 0.13 11.51 -6.20
C ARG A 101 0.82 10.19 -6.52
N ASP A 102 2.01 10.27 -7.10
CA ASP A 102 2.87 9.11 -7.32
C ASP A 102 3.57 8.74 -6.01
N VAL A 103 2.92 7.88 -5.22
CA VAL A 103 3.45 7.39 -3.94
C VAL A 103 3.38 5.88 -3.95
N ALA A 104 4.54 5.25 -3.77
CA ALA A 104 4.66 3.81 -3.65
C ALA A 104 5.79 3.45 -2.69
N ALA A 105 5.64 2.32 -2.02
CA ALA A 105 6.67 1.72 -1.17
C ALA A 105 6.74 0.22 -1.44
N GLU A 106 7.93 -0.34 -1.27
CA GLU A 106 8.22 -1.75 -1.54
C GLU A 106 8.84 -2.39 -0.31
N ALA A 107 8.52 -3.66 -0.10
CA ALA A 107 9.07 -4.47 0.98
C ALA A 107 9.25 -5.92 0.52
N THR A 108 10.34 -6.55 0.97
CA THR A 108 10.59 -7.98 0.77
C THR A 108 10.30 -8.70 2.09
N PHE A 109 9.61 -9.83 2.03
CA PHE A 109 9.23 -10.61 3.19
C PHE A 109 9.22 -12.10 2.85
N SER A 110 9.23 -12.93 3.89
CA SER A 110 9.14 -14.38 3.75
C SER A 110 7.97 -14.90 4.58
N VAL A 111 7.22 -15.83 3.99
CA VAL A 111 6.17 -16.59 4.65
C VAL A 111 6.76 -17.95 5.03
N PRO A 112 6.69 -18.34 6.32
CA PRO A 112 7.31 -19.57 6.82
C PRO A 112 6.69 -20.85 6.25
#